data_AF-A0A6L6C954-F1
#
_entry.id   AF-A0A6L6C954-F1
#
_cell.length_a   1.000
_cell.length_b   1.000
_cell.length_c   1.000
_cell.angle_alpha   90.00
_cell.angle_beta   90.00
_cell.angle_gamma   90.00
#
_symmetry.space_group_name_H-M   'P 1'
#
loop_
_entity.id
_entity.type
_entity.pdbx_description
1 polymer ?
#
loop_
_entity_poly.entity_id
_entity_poly.type
_entity_poly.pdbx_seq_one_letter_code
_entity_poly.pdbx_strand_id
1 'polypeptide(L)'
;MSADPHPSSTEIAYASAGELLDRLEEGSLTSVQLVTTLLERISAIDAPSSPIALRAIAAIAPDALAVAAERDAERTQGTIRGPLHGIPV
;
A
#
# COMPACT_ATOMS: atom_id res chain seq x y z
N MET A 1 2.95 24.82 2.87
CA MET A 1 2.58 23.39 2.77
C MET A 1 3.25 22.67 3.92
N SER A 2 2.49 22.05 4.82
CA SER A 2 3.09 21.14 5.80
C SER A 2 3.71 19.98 5.03
N ALA A 3 4.98 19.68 5.29
CA ALA A 3 5.63 18.51 4.70
C ALA A 3 4.90 17.24 5.18
N ASP A 4 4.77 16.24 4.31
CA ASP A 4 4.20 14.97 4.69
C ASP A 4 5.02 14.35 5.85
N PRO A 5 4.38 13.85 6.92
CA PRO A 5 5.09 13.34 8.09
C PRO A 5 5.83 12.01 7.85
N HIS A 6 5.59 11.33 6.73
CA HIS A 6 6.36 10.18 6.29
C HIS A 6 6.77 10.35 4.81
N PRO A 7 7.81 11.17 4.54
CA PRO A 7 8.18 11.61 3.20
C PRO A 7 8.42 10.49 2.20
N SER A 8 9.02 9.38 2.63
CA SER A 8 9.31 8.20 1.78
C SER A 8 8.07 7.54 1.20
N SER A 9 6.90 7.69 1.84
CA SER A 9 5.64 7.14 1.34
C SER A 9 4.80 8.11 0.51
N THR A 10 5.20 9.39 0.40
CA THR A 10 4.38 10.46 -0.19
C THR A 10 3.89 10.10 -1.59
N GLU A 11 4.77 9.62 -2.45
CA GLU A 11 4.43 9.27 -3.84
C GLU A 11 3.32 8.21 -3.90
N ILE A 12 3.43 7.14 -3.10
CA ILE A 12 2.42 6.08 -3.04
C ILE A 12 1.14 6.56 -2.34
N ALA A 13 1.27 7.30 -1.24
CA ALA A 13 0.15 7.68 -0.38
C ALA A 13 -0.80 8.70 -1.02
N TYR A 14 -0.32 9.49 -1.99
CA TYR A 14 -1.14 10.47 -2.72
C TYR A 14 -1.40 10.09 -4.18
N ALA A 15 -0.89 8.95 -4.65
CA ALA A 15 -1.26 8.41 -5.95
C ALA A 15 -2.74 7.99 -5.95
N SER A 16 -3.43 8.24 -7.05
CA SER A 16 -4.75 7.70 -7.30
C SER A 16 -4.68 6.19 -7.50
N ALA A 17 -5.81 5.51 -7.29
CA ALA A 17 -5.91 4.08 -7.58
C ALA A 17 -5.54 3.75 -9.04
N GLY A 18 -5.88 4.65 -9.99
CA GLY A 18 -5.50 4.51 -11.40
C GLY A 18 -3.98 4.53 -11.60
N GLU A 19 -3.29 5.53 -11.05
CA GLU A 19 -1.82 5.63 -11.14
C GLU A 19 -1.12 4.43 -10.49
N LEU A 20 -1.66 3.91 -9.37
CA LEU A 20 -1.14 2.69 -8.75
C LEU A 20 -1.37 1.46 -9.64
N LEU A 21 -2.55 1.33 -10.26
CA LEU A 21 -2.85 0.24 -11.18
C LEU A 21 -1.93 0.26 -12.41
N ASP A 22 -1.69 1.43 -13.00
CA ASP A 22 -0.79 1.60 -14.15
C ASP A 22 0.62 1.12 -13.79
N ARG A 23 1.13 1.50 -12.60
CA ARG A 23 2.46 1.04 -12.13
C ARG A 23 2.53 -0.45 -11.84
N LEU A 24 1.45 -1.04 -11.31
CA LEU A 24 1.33 -2.48 -11.12
C LEU A 24 1.32 -3.23 -12.46
N GLU A 25 0.68 -2.65 -13.50
CA GLU A 25 0.65 -3.21 -14.85
C GLU A 25 2.01 -3.10 -15.55
N GLU A 26 2.70 -1.97 -15.41
CA GLU A 26 4.05 -1.74 -15.92
C GLU A 26 5.12 -2.55 -15.17
N GLY A 27 4.80 -3.11 -13.99
CA GLY A 27 5.74 -3.81 -13.13
C GLY A 27 6.75 -2.90 -12.43
N SER A 28 6.54 -1.57 -12.46
CA SER A 28 7.34 -0.59 -11.72
C SER A 28 6.98 -0.53 -10.23
N LEU A 29 5.89 -1.19 -9.85
CA LEU A 29 5.42 -1.40 -8.48
C LEU A 29 4.86 -2.82 -8.35
N THR A 30 4.97 -3.42 -7.16
CA THR A 30 4.24 -4.64 -6.80
C THR A 30 3.25 -4.39 -5.67
N SER A 31 2.23 -5.24 -5.54
CA SER A 31 1.24 -5.17 -4.45
C SER A 31 1.93 -5.31 -3.10
N VAL A 32 2.94 -6.19 -2.98
CA VAL A 32 3.74 -6.32 -1.75
C VAL A 32 4.47 -5.02 -1.41
N GLN A 33 5.09 -4.36 -2.39
CA GLN A 33 5.76 -3.07 -2.18
C GLN A 33 4.76 -2.01 -1.72
N LEU A 34 3.62 -1.91 -2.42
CA LEU A 34 2.54 -0.99 -2.09
C LEU A 34 2.03 -1.17 -0.65
N VAL A 35 1.69 -2.40 -0.27
CA VAL A 35 1.21 -2.72 1.08
C VAL A 35 2.30 -2.45 2.13
N THR A 36 3.55 -2.83 1.86
CA THR A 36 4.66 -2.59 2.78
C THR A 36 4.85 -1.10 3.04
N THR A 37 4.86 -0.26 2.00
CA THR A 37 5.00 1.20 2.16
C THR A 37 3.86 1.81 2.96
N LEU A 38 2.62 1.33 2.77
CA LEU A 38 1.48 1.83 3.55
C LEU A 38 1.51 1.35 5.01
N LEU A 39 1.95 0.12 5.28
CA LEU A 39 2.14 -0.38 6.65
C LEU A 39 3.24 0.40 7.38
N GLU A 40 4.34 0.74 6.72
CA GLU A 40 5.39 1.60 7.26
C GLU A 40 4.84 2.99 7.60
N ARG A 41 4.04 3.57 6.69
CA ARG A 41 3.36 4.85 6.93
C ARG A 41 2.42 4.79 8.14
N ILE A 42 1.64 3.72 8.28
CA ILE A 42 0.75 3.50 9.44
C ILE A 42 1.59 3.42 10.72
N SER A 43 2.71 2.69 10.71
CA SER A 43 3.63 2.62 11.86
C SER A 43 4.20 4.00 12.24
N ALA A 44 4.58 4.81 11.24
CA ALA A 44 5.20 6.12 11.44
C ALA A 44 4.23 7.25 11.85
N ILE A 45 2.94 7.11 11.57
CA ILE A 45 1.94 8.18 11.78
C ILE A 45 0.85 7.75 12.77
N ASP A 46 0.32 6.55 12.63
CA ASP A 46 -0.88 6.11 13.32
C ASP A 46 -0.59 5.46 14.68
N ALA A 47 0.55 4.75 14.76
CA ALA A 47 0.86 3.92 15.92
C ALA A 47 0.88 4.70 17.24
N PRO A 48 0.51 4.05 18.37
CA PRO A 48 0.61 4.64 19.70
C PRO A 48 1.93 5.30 20.04
N SER A 49 3.01 4.73 19.53
CA SER A 49 4.39 5.13 19.76
C SER A 49 4.91 6.15 18.75
N SER A 50 4.12 6.50 17.73
CA SER A 50 4.52 7.46 16.71
C SER A 50 4.43 8.90 17.25
N PRO A 51 5.18 9.86 16.68
CA PRO A 51 5.12 11.27 17.11
C PRO A 51 3.74 11.91 16.94
N ILE A 52 2.94 11.46 15.96
CA ILE A 52 1.61 12.00 15.67
C ILE A 52 0.53 11.26 16.43
N ALA A 53 0.70 9.94 16.61
CA ALA A 53 -0.25 9.04 17.25
C ALA A 53 -1.69 9.28 16.76
N LEU A 54 -1.90 9.24 15.45
CA LEU A 54 -3.18 9.60 14.82
C LEU A 54 -4.36 8.69 15.27
N ARG A 55 -4.10 7.40 15.54
CA ARG A 55 -5.09 6.40 15.98
C ARG A 55 -6.30 6.21 15.06
N ALA A 56 -6.14 6.36 13.75
CA ALA A 56 -7.17 6.10 12.77
C ALA A 56 -7.36 4.60 12.46
N ILE A 57 -6.34 3.76 12.62
CA ILE A 57 -6.38 2.35 12.26
C ILE A 57 -6.58 1.49 13.51
N ALA A 58 -7.77 0.90 13.64
CA ALA A 58 -8.10 0.04 14.78
C ALA A 58 -7.45 -1.35 14.69
N ALA A 59 -7.31 -1.90 13.48
CA ALA A 59 -6.72 -3.21 13.24
C ALA A 59 -6.13 -3.29 11.83
N ILE A 60 -5.11 -4.13 11.66
CA ILE A 60 -4.50 -4.47 10.39
C ILE A 60 -4.78 -5.95 10.12
N ALA A 61 -5.13 -6.29 8.88
CA ALA A 61 -5.31 -7.69 8.49
C ALA A 61 -3.98 -8.46 8.67
N PRO A 62 -3.98 -9.59 9.42
CA PRO A 62 -2.73 -10.29 9.76
C PRO A 62 -2.05 -10.94 8.55
N ASP A 63 -2.79 -11.13 7.45
CA ASP A 63 -2.38 -11.77 6.22
C ASP A 63 -2.17 -10.77 5.06
N ALA A 64 -2.19 -9.45 5.32
CA ALA A 64 -2.12 -8.42 4.27
C ALA A 64 -0.95 -8.62 3.28
N LEU A 65 0.25 -8.93 3.78
CA LEU A 65 1.43 -9.19 2.94
C LEU A 65 1.32 -10.51 2.15
N ALA A 66 0.70 -11.54 2.73
CA ALA A 66 0.50 -12.82 2.05
C ALA A 66 -0.52 -12.67 0.90
N VAL A 67 -1.62 -11.94 1.15
CA VAL A 67 -2.62 -11.61 0.13
C VAL A 67 -1.98 -10.77 -0.99
N ALA A 68 -1.16 -9.78 -0.65
CA ALA A 68 -0.45 -8.97 -1.64
C ALA A 68 0.49 -9.81 -2.53
N ALA A 69 1.25 -10.73 -1.93
CA ALA A 69 2.13 -11.63 -2.67
C ALA A 69 1.35 -12.58 -3.60
N GLU A 70 0.17 -13.04 -3.18
CA GLU A 70 -0.73 -13.82 -4.02
C GLU A 70 -1.24 -13.00 -5.22
N ARG A 71 -1.61 -11.73 -5.03
CA ARG A 71 -2.02 -10.84 -6.14
C ARG A 71 -0.89 -10.61 -7.14
N ASP A 72 0.33 -10.45 -6.65
CA ASP A 72 1.52 -10.33 -7.50
C ASP A 72 1.76 -11.61 -8.30
N ALA A 73 1.71 -12.77 -7.65
CA ALA A 73 1.86 -14.07 -8.33
C ALA A 73 0.79 -14.27 -9.42
N GLU A 74 -0.47 -13.97 -9.13
CA GLU A 74 -1.55 -14.04 -10.12
C GLU A 74 -1.32 -13.13 -11.31
N ARG A 75 -0.85 -11.90 -11.08
CA ARG A 75 -0.52 -10.95 -12.14
C ARG A 75 0.58 -11.50 -13.04
N THR A 76 1.64 -12.07 -12.47
CA THR A 76 2.72 -12.71 -13.27
C THR A 76 2.24 -13.90 -14.10
N GLN A 77 1.16 -14.55 -13.66
CA GLN A 77 0.52 -15.68 -14.36
C GLN A 77 -0.59 -15.24 -15.34
N GLY A 78 -0.81 -13.93 -15.52
CA GLY A 78 -1.88 -13.39 -16.37
C GLY A 78 -3.29 -13.52 -15.79
N THR A 79 -3.42 -13.83 -14.50
CA THR A 79 -4.70 -13.92 -13.79
C THR A 79 -5.02 -12.58 -13.12
N ILE A 80 -5.99 -11.85 -13.66
CA ILE A 80 -6.44 -10.56 -13.11
C ILE A 80 -7.86 -10.72 -12.58
N ARG A 81 -8.07 -10.46 -11.27
CA ARG A 81 -9.35 -10.66 -10.59
C ARG A 81 -10.37 -9.54 -10.82
N GLY A 82 -9.95 -8.42 -11.38
CA GLY A 82 -10.81 -7.28 -11.68
C GLY A 82 -10.06 -5.93 -11.65
N PRO A 83 -10.79 -4.80 -11.72
CA PRO A 83 -10.20 -3.47 -11.87
C PRO A 83 -9.39 -3.00 -10.66
N LEU A 84 -9.50 -3.65 -9.50
CA LEU A 84 -8.73 -3.32 -8.28
C LEU A 84 -7.69 -4.38 -7.92
N HIS A 85 -7.28 -5.23 -8.87
CA HIS A 85 -6.35 -6.33 -8.62
C HIS A 85 -5.00 -5.83 -8.08
N GLY A 86 -4.73 -6.10 -6.80
CA GLY A 86 -3.49 -5.69 -6.11
C GLY A 86 -3.59 -4.38 -5.31
N ILE A 87 -4.74 -3.69 -5.33
CA ILE A 87 -4.97 -2.45 -4.57
C ILE A 87 -5.46 -2.78 -3.15
N PRO A 88 -4.79 -2.29 -2.08
CA PRO A 88 -5.24 -2.45 -0.70
C PRO A 88 -6.39 -1.49 -0.37
N VAL A 89 -7.29 -1.93 0.53
CA VAL A 89 -8.46 -1.18 1.03
C VAL A 89 -8.56 -1.22 2.54
#